data_AF-A0A3M1W380-F1
#
_entry.id   AF-A0A3M1W380-F1
#
_cell.length_a   1.000
_cell.length_b   1.000
_cell.length_c   1.000
_cell.angle_alpha   90.00
_cell.angle_beta   90.00
_cell.angle_gamma   90.00
#
_symmetry.space_group_name_H-M   'P 1'
#
loop_
_entity.id
_entity.type
_entity.pdbx_description
1 polymer ?
#
loop_
_entity_poly.entity_id
_entity_poly.type
_entity_poly.pdbx_seq_one_letter_code
_entity_poly.pdbx_strand_id
1 'polypeptide(L)'
;MRGVRRALALAAALAAGAAVAGESPAELQSRLIDASFDPAAPEELEKFLEIRKALQPYYKEHSFDLTQWALREAGTIPMWGSLLRVTVMRKKLDELLEQHGLSFEQYMRLTFLVYGRWLRAVSDRPSPEAKLVRELAELAVGLQRHLANNPPEDPKARDRLQERLAAVRHQIAFVAPFAYETAAQKKAVLDRLDPATVAWLEEHREEIERCDFGVFDTAPPPRDKGPARGREEPAPAS
;
A
#
# COMPACT_ATOMS: atom_id res chain seq x y z
N MET A 1 10.92 -1.92 41.50
CA MET A 1 10.89 -2.79 40.29
C MET A 1 9.51 -3.37 39.92
N ARG A 2 8.38 -2.90 40.48
CA ARG A 2 7.02 -3.35 40.07
C ARG A 2 6.23 -2.33 39.22
N GLY A 3 6.72 -1.08 39.09
CA GLY A 3 6.06 -0.02 38.31
C GLY A 3 6.39 -0.01 36.82
N VAL A 4 7.59 -0.47 36.43
CA VAL A 4 8.04 -0.45 35.01
C VAL A 4 7.31 -1.49 34.16
N ARG A 5 6.89 -2.63 34.74
CA ARG A 5 6.15 -3.68 34.01
C ARG A 5 4.67 -3.34 33.77
N ARG A 6 4.06 -2.47 34.58
CA ARG A 6 2.67 -2.01 34.36
C ARG A 6 2.58 -0.91 33.30
N ALA A 7 3.61 -0.07 33.18
CA ALA A 7 3.70 0.93 32.10
C ALA A 7 3.91 0.29 30.71
N LEU A 8 4.65 -0.82 30.64
CA LEU A 8 4.79 -1.61 29.41
C LEU A 8 3.52 -2.41 29.04
N ALA A 9 2.73 -2.82 30.02
CA ALA A 9 1.48 -3.54 29.78
C ALA A 9 0.32 -2.61 29.33
N LEU A 10 0.34 -1.33 29.72
CA LEU A 10 -0.71 -0.37 29.35
C LEU A 10 -0.47 0.30 27.99
N ALA A 11 0.78 0.37 27.52
CA ALA A 11 1.11 0.80 26.15
C ALA A 11 0.69 -0.22 25.08
N ALA A 12 0.51 -1.49 25.46
CA ALA A 12 0.06 -2.55 24.56
C ALA A 12 -1.48 -2.58 24.35
N ALA A 13 -2.25 -1.87 25.19
CA ALA A 13 -3.71 -2.01 25.24
C ALA A 13 -4.49 -0.95 24.42
N LEU A 14 -3.83 0.06 23.86
CA LEU A 14 -4.48 1.18 23.14
C LEU A 14 -4.33 1.13 21.61
N ALA A 15 -3.77 0.04 21.08
CA ALA A 15 -3.69 -0.26 19.64
C ALA A 15 -4.70 -1.35 19.21
N ALA A 16 -5.76 -1.56 19.99
CA ALA A 16 -6.75 -2.61 19.75
C ALA A 16 -7.93 -2.09 18.90
N GLY A 17 -7.64 -1.85 17.63
CA GLY A 17 -8.60 -1.95 16.52
C GLY A 17 -8.12 -3.06 15.60
N ALA A 18 -8.18 -4.31 16.10
CA ALA A 18 -7.82 -5.56 15.42
C ALA A 18 -6.45 -5.56 14.69
N ALA A 19 -5.38 -5.20 15.42
CA ALA A 19 -4.05 -5.67 15.06
C ALA A 19 -3.93 -7.15 15.49
N VAL A 20 -3.72 -8.06 14.54
CA VAL A 20 -3.16 -9.37 14.84
C VAL A 20 -1.85 -9.12 15.59
N ALA A 21 -1.75 -9.61 16.82
CA ALA A 21 -0.61 -9.35 17.68
C ALA A 21 0.70 -9.89 17.04
N GLY A 22 1.63 -9.00 16.70
CA GLY A 22 3.05 -9.36 16.52
C GLY A 22 3.79 -8.83 15.29
N GLU A 23 3.13 -8.28 14.28
CA GLU A 23 3.77 -7.92 13.01
C GLU A 23 3.67 -6.42 12.71
N SER A 24 4.78 -5.78 12.32
CA SER A 24 4.78 -4.39 11.85
C SER A 24 4.12 -4.29 10.47
N PRO A 25 3.61 -3.11 10.06
CA PRO A 25 2.98 -2.94 8.75
C PRO A 25 3.89 -3.32 7.57
N ALA A 26 5.19 -3.10 7.70
CA ALA A 26 6.18 -3.43 6.68
C ALA A 26 6.46 -4.95 6.61
N GLU A 27 6.45 -5.64 7.75
CA GLU A 27 6.59 -7.10 7.81
C GLU A 27 5.36 -7.79 7.21
N LEU A 28 4.15 -7.35 7.61
CA LEU A 28 2.88 -7.82 7.06
C LEU A 28 2.86 -7.70 5.54
N GLN A 29 3.28 -6.53 5.05
CA GLN A 29 3.38 -6.29 3.63
C GLN A 29 4.38 -7.23 2.95
N SER A 30 5.60 -7.36 3.48
CA SER A 30 6.62 -8.25 2.89
C SER A 30 6.08 -9.68 2.79
N ARG A 31 5.44 -10.15 3.87
CA ARG A 31 4.80 -11.46 3.92
C ARG A 31 3.70 -11.61 2.86
N LEU A 32 2.85 -10.60 2.67
CA LEU A 32 1.79 -10.64 1.65
C LEU A 32 2.36 -10.60 0.21
N ILE A 33 3.43 -9.85 -0.01
CA ILE A 33 4.14 -9.83 -1.30
C ILE A 33 4.72 -11.21 -1.59
N ASP A 34 5.32 -11.87 -0.62
CA ASP A 34 5.86 -13.23 -0.81
C ASP A 34 4.74 -14.26 -1.00
N ALA A 35 3.70 -14.21 -0.15
CA ALA A 35 2.53 -15.10 -0.22
C ALA A 35 1.69 -14.90 -1.49
N SER A 36 1.89 -13.83 -2.26
CA SER A 36 1.21 -13.65 -3.55
C SER A 36 1.72 -14.56 -4.65
N PHE A 37 2.74 -15.40 -4.40
CA PHE A 37 3.07 -16.54 -5.25
C PHE A 37 2.34 -17.83 -4.87
N ASP A 38 1.70 -17.87 -3.70
CA ASP A 38 0.98 -19.06 -3.26
C ASP A 38 -0.26 -19.30 -4.14
N PRO A 39 -0.61 -20.58 -4.41
CA PRO A 39 -1.80 -20.92 -5.18
C PRO A 39 -3.06 -20.24 -4.64
N ALA A 40 -3.97 -19.85 -5.53
CA ALA A 40 -5.29 -19.37 -5.16
C ALA A 40 -6.35 -20.33 -5.69
N ALA A 41 -7.28 -20.75 -4.82
CA ALA A 41 -8.38 -21.60 -5.24
C ALA A 41 -9.30 -20.80 -6.21
N PRO A 42 -9.87 -21.43 -7.25
CA PRO A 42 -10.79 -20.76 -8.17
C PRO A 42 -11.92 -20.03 -7.45
N GLU A 43 -12.51 -20.65 -6.42
CA GLU A 43 -13.57 -20.05 -5.61
C GLU A 43 -13.12 -18.75 -4.89
N GLU A 44 -11.86 -18.65 -4.50
CA GLU A 44 -11.28 -17.44 -3.89
C GLU A 44 -11.10 -16.34 -4.96
N LEU A 45 -10.62 -16.73 -6.14
CA LEU A 45 -10.42 -15.85 -7.28
C LEU A 45 -11.73 -15.28 -7.83
N GLU A 46 -12.79 -16.09 -7.91
CA GLU A 46 -14.14 -15.66 -8.30
C GLU A 46 -14.66 -14.57 -7.34
N LYS A 47 -14.63 -14.84 -6.04
CA LYS A 47 -15.07 -13.88 -5.02
C LYS A 47 -14.27 -12.57 -5.10
N PHE A 48 -12.95 -12.68 -5.28
CA PHE A 48 -12.08 -11.53 -5.47
C PHE A 48 -12.47 -10.70 -6.69
N LEU A 49 -12.69 -11.36 -7.84
CA LEU A 49 -13.03 -10.68 -9.08
C LEU A 49 -14.40 -9.99 -8.99
N GLU A 50 -15.39 -10.60 -8.35
CA GLU A 50 -16.69 -9.98 -8.09
C GLU A 50 -16.58 -8.72 -7.21
N ILE A 51 -15.77 -8.77 -6.15
CA ILE A 51 -15.46 -7.58 -5.34
C ILE A 51 -14.80 -6.49 -6.21
N ARG A 52 -13.83 -6.86 -7.06
CA ARG A 52 -13.12 -5.92 -7.94
C ARG A 52 -14.07 -5.25 -8.94
N LYS A 53 -14.96 -6.02 -9.57
CA LYS A 53 -16.00 -5.50 -10.48
C LYS A 53 -16.93 -4.52 -9.75
N ALA A 54 -17.38 -4.86 -8.54
CA ALA A 54 -18.25 -4.00 -7.74
C ALA A 54 -17.56 -2.70 -7.31
N LEU A 55 -16.23 -2.71 -7.13
CA LEU A 55 -15.43 -1.53 -6.79
C LEU A 55 -15.05 -0.68 -8.01
N GLN A 56 -15.03 -1.25 -9.21
CA GLN A 56 -14.60 -0.58 -10.44
C GLN A 56 -15.27 0.80 -10.69
N PRO A 57 -16.60 0.98 -10.49
CA PRO A 57 -17.23 2.29 -10.67
C PRO A 57 -16.67 3.35 -9.71
N TYR A 58 -16.42 2.98 -8.45
CA TYR A 58 -15.90 3.87 -7.42
C TYR A 58 -14.47 4.31 -7.71
N TYR A 59 -13.62 3.40 -8.22
CA TYR A 59 -12.27 3.75 -8.66
C TYR A 59 -12.27 4.71 -9.85
N LYS A 60 -13.15 4.48 -10.84
CA LYS A 60 -13.27 5.38 -12.00
C LYS A 60 -13.75 6.77 -11.58
N GLU A 61 -14.75 6.84 -10.71
CA GLU A 61 -15.33 8.09 -10.21
C GLU A 61 -14.35 8.89 -9.32
N HIS A 62 -13.44 8.22 -8.64
CA HIS A 62 -12.60 8.83 -7.60
C HIS A 62 -11.09 8.73 -7.84
N SER A 63 -10.66 8.36 -9.05
CA SER A 63 -9.24 8.20 -9.43
C SER A 63 -8.36 9.42 -9.09
N PHE A 64 -8.89 10.64 -9.26
CA PHE A 64 -8.20 11.88 -8.88
C PHE A 64 -8.02 12.02 -7.36
N ASP A 65 -9.07 11.75 -6.58
CA ASP A 65 -9.03 11.81 -5.11
C ASP A 65 -8.14 10.71 -4.50
N LEU A 66 -8.09 9.53 -5.13
CA LEU A 66 -7.19 8.43 -4.75
C LEU A 66 -5.72 8.79 -5.00
N THR A 67 -5.45 9.49 -6.10
CA THR A 67 -4.12 10.05 -6.39
C THR A 67 -3.73 11.09 -5.33
N GLN A 68 -4.65 12.01 -4.99
CA GLN A 68 -4.42 13.04 -3.96
C GLN A 68 -4.25 12.44 -2.56
N TRP A 69 -4.98 11.37 -2.22
CA TRP A 69 -4.83 10.66 -0.97
C TRP A 69 -3.49 9.92 -0.87
N ALA A 70 -3.08 9.21 -1.93
CA ALA A 70 -1.76 8.58 -2.00
C ALA A 70 -0.61 9.59 -1.89
N LEU A 71 -0.77 10.79 -2.49
CA LEU A 71 0.20 11.88 -2.41
C LEU A 71 0.22 12.58 -1.04
N ARG A 72 -0.92 12.69 -0.35
CA ARG A 72 -1.02 13.25 1.01
C ARG A 72 -0.37 12.34 2.04
N GLU A 73 -0.62 11.05 1.97
CA GLU A 73 0.04 10.12 2.89
C GLU A 73 1.57 10.14 2.66
N ALA A 74 2.01 10.40 1.41
CA ALA A 74 3.43 10.58 1.03
C ALA A 74 4.06 11.95 1.36
N GLY A 75 3.29 12.93 1.86
CA GLY A 75 3.84 14.25 2.15
C GLY A 75 2.93 15.15 2.97
N THR A 76 3.53 16.08 3.72
CA THR A 76 2.85 17.06 4.59
C THR A 76 2.05 18.15 3.84
N ILE A 77 1.41 17.83 2.71
CA ILE A 77 0.67 18.79 1.87
C ILE A 77 -0.80 18.82 2.31
N PRO A 78 -1.36 20.00 2.64
CA PRO A 78 -2.79 20.14 2.93
C PRO A 78 -3.63 19.99 1.65
N MET A 79 -4.79 19.34 1.79
CA MET A 79 -5.67 19.00 0.66
C MET A 79 -6.36 20.21 0.02
N TRP A 80 -6.60 20.09 -1.29
CA TRP A 80 -7.78 20.65 -1.95
C TRP A 80 -8.59 19.47 -2.54
N GLY A 81 -9.37 18.76 -1.70
CA GLY A 81 -10.14 17.56 -2.07
C GLY A 81 -10.80 16.86 -0.87
N SER A 82 -11.85 16.05 -1.10
CA SER A 82 -12.71 15.51 -0.02
C SER A 82 -12.28 14.12 0.47
N LEU A 83 -11.79 14.03 1.72
CA LEU A 83 -11.54 12.78 2.46
C LEU A 83 -12.75 11.83 2.56
N LEU A 84 -13.95 12.37 2.36
CA LEU A 84 -15.20 11.63 2.46
C LEU A 84 -15.27 10.49 1.43
N ARG A 85 -14.76 10.71 0.21
CA ARG A 85 -14.90 9.76 -0.91
C ARG A 85 -14.01 8.52 -0.75
N VAL A 86 -12.78 8.69 -0.26
CA VAL A 86 -11.88 7.57 0.09
C VAL A 86 -12.46 6.73 1.23
N THR A 87 -13.06 7.40 2.23
CA THR A 87 -13.71 6.73 3.35
C THR A 87 -14.93 5.91 2.89
N VAL A 88 -15.71 6.44 1.95
CA VAL A 88 -16.84 5.72 1.33
C VAL A 88 -16.36 4.49 0.57
N MET A 89 -15.30 4.60 -0.24
CA MET A 89 -14.73 3.46 -0.95
C MET A 89 -14.21 2.40 0.02
N ARG A 90 -13.54 2.80 1.10
CA ARG A 90 -13.04 1.87 2.11
C ARG A 90 -14.18 1.13 2.80
N LYS A 91 -15.22 1.86 3.23
CA LYS A 91 -16.43 1.27 3.81
C LYS A 91 -17.06 0.27 2.83
N LYS A 92 -17.14 0.62 1.55
CA LYS A 92 -17.72 -0.26 0.53
C LYS A 92 -16.89 -1.53 0.33
N LEU A 93 -15.57 -1.42 0.33
CA LEU A 93 -14.67 -2.58 0.30
C LEU A 93 -14.92 -3.48 1.52
N ASP A 94 -14.94 -2.91 2.73
CA ASP A 94 -15.15 -3.70 3.96
C ASP A 94 -16.52 -4.41 3.94
N GLU A 95 -17.60 -3.76 3.46
CA GLU A 95 -18.91 -4.40 3.26
C GLU A 95 -18.87 -5.57 2.25
N LEU A 96 -18.19 -5.39 1.11
CA LEU A 96 -18.07 -6.43 0.09
C LEU A 96 -17.22 -7.61 0.58
N LEU A 97 -16.15 -7.33 1.32
CA LEU A 97 -15.32 -8.36 1.94
C LEU A 97 -16.11 -9.23 2.91
N GLU A 98 -16.95 -8.61 3.75
CA GLU A 98 -17.84 -9.32 4.66
C GLU A 98 -18.87 -10.17 3.89
N GLN A 99 -19.51 -9.61 2.85
CA GLN A 99 -20.51 -10.32 2.03
C GLN A 99 -19.96 -11.57 1.35
N HIS A 100 -18.70 -11.53 0.90
CA HIS A 100 -18.06 -12.63 0.18
C HIS A 100 -17.21 -13.55 1.08
N GLY A 101 -17.10 -13.23 2.38
CA GLY A 101 -16.31 -14.01 3.33
C GLY A 101 -14.81 -13.99 3.04
N LEU A 102 -14.29 -12.84 2.60
CA LEU A 102 -12.86 -12.61 2.31
C LEU A 102 -12.27 -11.67 3.36
N SER A 103 -11.12 -12.02 3.92
CA SER A 103 -10.38 -11.08 4.78
C SER A 103 -9.68 -10.00 3.95
N PHE A 104 -9.38 -8.86 4.58
CA PHE A 104 -8.60 -7.80 3.93
C PHE A 104 -7.19 -8.28 3.52
N GLU A 105 -6.55 -9.14 4.33
CA GLU A 105 -5.25 -9.72 3.99
C GLU A 105 -5.32 -10.61 2.75
N GLN A 106 -6.36 -11.45 2.64
CA GLN A 106 -6.60 -12.27 1.45
C GLN A 106 -6.82 -11.40 0.22
N TYR A 107 -7.68 -10.38 0.34
CA TYR A 107 -7.91 -9.43 -0.75
C TYR A 107 -6.63 -8.74 -1.21
N MET A 108 -5.78 -8.29 -0.28
CA MET A 108 -4.49 -7.67 -0.60
C MET A 108 -3.52 -8.65 -1.28
N ARG A 109 -3.40 -9.88 -0.75
CA ARG A 109 -2.61 -10.96 -1.38
C ARG A 109 -3.06 -11.20 -2.83
N LEU A 110 -4.36 -11.36 -3.04
CA LEU A 110 -4.96 -11.61 -4.36
C LEU A 110 -4.79 -10.43 -5.29
N THR A 111 -4.87 -9.20 -4.77
CA THR A 111 -4.55 -7.99 -5.53
C THR A 111 -3.11 -8.02 -6.05
N PHE A 112 -2.14 -8.36 -5.20
CA PHE A 112 -0.75 -8.50 -5.61
C PHE A 112 -0.56 -9.63 -6.61
N LEU A 113 -1.17 -10.79 -6.39
CA LEU A 113 -1.11 -11.94 -7.30
C LEU A 113 -1.62 -11.56 -8.69
N VAL A 114 -2.84 -11.04 -8.76
CA VAL A 114 -3.56 -10.80 -10.03
C VAL A 114 -3.00 -9.57 -10.74
N TYR A 115 -2.98 -8.43 -10.05
CA TYR A 115 -2.66 -7.14 -10.67
C TYR A 115 -1.19 -6.76 -10.54
N GLY A 116 -0.53 -7.15 -9.46
CA GLY A 116 0.91 -6.86 -9.26
C GLY A 116 1.85 -7.84 -9.94
N ARG A 117 1.46 -9.12 -10.05
CA ARG A 117 2.31 -10.18 -10.62
C ARG A 117 1.85 -10.60 -12.00
N TRP A 118 0.74 -11.32 -12.08
CA TRP A 118 0.32 -11.95 -13.32
C TRP A 118 0.07 -10.90 -14.41
N LEU A 119 -0.78 -9.90 -14.15
CA LEU A 119 -1.13 -8.91 -15.16
C LEU A 119 0.10 -8.10 -15.64
N ARG A 120 1.00 -7.67 -14.74
CA ARG A 120 2.24 -6.98 -15.12
C ARG A 120 3.19 -7.87 -15.91
N ALA A 121 3.17 -9.18 -15.68
CA ALA A 121 4.02 -10.13 -16.37
C ALA A 121 3.49 -10.50 -17.78
N VAL A 122 2.16 -10.59 -17.96
CA VAL A 122 1.56 -10.93 -19.27
C VAL A 122 1.22 -9.71 -20.13
N SER A 123 1.22 -8.51 -19.55
CA SER A 123 0.96 -7.28 -20.31
C SER A 123 2.17 -6.86 -21.13
N ASP A 124 1.96 -6.51 -22.40
CA ASP A 124 2.98 -5.87 -23.24
C ASP A 124 3.17 -4.38 -22.92
N ARG A 125 2.26 -3.80 -22.12
CA ARG A 125 2.37 -2.40 -21.70
C ARG A 125 3.53 -2.25 -20.72
N PRO A 126 4.23 -1.09 -20.74
CA PRO A 126 5.17 -0.74 -19.69
C PRO A 126 4.47 -0.78 -18.32
N SER A 127 5.12 -1.39 -17.33
CA SER A 127 4.60 -1.38 -15.96
C SER A 127 4.51 0.06 -15.43
N PRO A 128 3.34 0.51 -14.95
CA PRO A 128 3.22 1.83 -14.32
C PRO A 128 4.10 1.95 -13.07
N GLU A 129 4.36 0.84 -12.38
CA GLU A 129 5.24 0.75 -11.23
C GLU A 129 6.69 1.11 -11.57
N ALA A 130 7.20 0.67 -12.72
CA ALA A 130 8.56 1.00 -13.17
C ALA A 130 8.78 2.51 -13.33
N LYS A 131 7.81 3.20 -13.94
CA LYS A 131 7.84 4.67 -14.03
C LYS A 131 7.80 5.31 -12.65
N LEU A 132 6.91 4.87 -11.76
CA LEU A 132 6.79 5.40 -10.42
C LEU A 132 8.07 5.20 -9.61
N VAL A 133 8.68 4.02 -9.66
CA VAL A 133 9.94 3.72 -8.95
C VAL A 133 11.05 4.67 -9.39
N ARG A 134 11.17 4.95 -10.70
CA ARG A 134 12.15 5.92 -11.21
C ARG A 134 11.91 7.33 -10.67
N GLU A 135 10.67 7.82 -10.74
CA GLU A 135 10.30 9.16 -10.25
C GLU A 135 10.53 9.30 -8.74
N LEU A 136 10.17 8.28 -7.96
CA LEU A 136 10.42 8.26 -6.52
C LEU A 136 11.91 8.16 -6.20
N ALA A 137 12.70 7.42 -6.97
CA ALA A 137 14.15 7.32 -6.79
C ALA A 137 14.84 8.67 -7.03
N GLU A 138 14.44 9.40 -8.08
CA GLU A 138 14.92 10.75 -8.35
C GLU A 138 14.57 11.71 -7.21
N LEU A 139 13.32 11.66 -6.72
CA LEU A 139 12.88 12.44 -5.56
C LEU A 139 13.70 12.09 -4.30
N ALA A 140 13.92 10.81 -4.02
CA ALA A 140 14.70 10.37 -2.86
C ALA A 140 16.14 10.91 -2.91
N VAL A 141 16.78 10.86 -4.09
CA VAL A 141 18.12 11.44 -4.30
C VAL A 141 18.10 12.95 -4.09
N GLY A 142 17.09 13.65 -4.61
CA GLY A 142 16.93 15.09 -4.40
C GLY A 142 16.80 15.48 -2.93
N LEU A 143 15.92 14.80 -2.18
CA LEU A 143 15.71 15.01 -0.74
C LEU A 143 16.98 14.69 0.05
N GLN A 144 17.67 13.60 -0.28
CA GLN A 144 18.93 13.21 0.36
C GLN A 144 20.04 14.25 0.12
N ARG A 145 20.17 14.77 -1.10
CA ARG A 145 21.12 15.85 -1.43
C ARG A 145 20.77 17.15 -0.70
N HIS A 146 19.49 17.48 -0.60
CA HIS A 146 19.05 18.66 0.16
C HIS A 146 19.44 18.55 1.63
N LEU A 147 19.17 17.41 2.28
CA LEU A 147 19.57 17.15 3.67
C LEU A 147 21.08 17.18 3.89
N ALA A 148 21.87 16.74 2.91
CA ALA A 148 23.33 16.68 3.04
C ALA A 148 24.01 18.04 2.80
N ASN A 149 23.57 18.77 1.77
CA ASN A 149 24.29 19.96 1.28
C ASN A 149 23.68 21.27 1.77
N ASN A 150 22.36 21.33 1.96
CA ASN A 150 21.63 22.53 2.36
C ASN A 150 20.56 22.15 3.40
N PRO A 151 20.92 21.56 4.55
CA PRO A 151 19.94 21.15 5.55
C PRO A 151 19.14 22.36 6.05
N PRO A 152 17.81 22.23 6.25
CA PRO A 152 17.02 23.30 6.87
C PRO A 152 17.58 23.69 8.24
N GLU A 153 17.68 24.99 8.52
CA GLU A 153 18.13 25.52 9.81
C GLU A 153 17.13 25.23 10.92
N ASP A 154 15.82 25.27 10.61
CA ASP A 154 14.76 24.88 11.53
C ASP A 154 14.75 23.35 11.75
N PRO A 155 14.95 22.85 12.99
CA PRO A 155 14.91 21.43 13.30
C PRO A 155 13.60 20.75 12.86
N LYS A 156 12.45 21.43 12.97
CA LYS A 156 11.16 20.85 12.57
C LYS A 156 11.07 20.67 11.06
N ALA A 157 11.59 21.62 10.29
CA ALA A 157 11.66 21.51 8.84
C ALA A 157 12.60 20.39 8.40
N ARG A 158 13.72 20.20 9.11
CA ARG A 158 14.65 19.10 8.88
C ARG A 158 14.03 17.73 9.18
N ASP A 159 13.35 17.58 10.30
CA ASP A 159 12.66 16.33 10.68
C ASP A 159 11.60 15.96 9.63
N ARG A 160 10.78 16.93 9.19
CA ARG A 160 9.80 16.72 8.11
C ARG A 160 10.43 16.25 6.81
N LEU A 161 11.60 16.80 6.48
CA LEU A 161 12.33 16.42 5.26
C LEU A 161 12.89 14.99 5.36
N GLN A 162 13.37 14.58 6.54
CA GLN A 162 13.79 13.21 6.81
C GLN A 162 12.62 12.21 6.78
N GLU A 163 11.49 12.56 7.38
CA GLU A 163 10.26 11.78 7.31
C GLU A 163 9.80 11.59 5.87
N ARG A 164 9.80 12.66 5.07
CA ARG A 164 9.45 12.58 3.65
C ARG A 164 10.40 11.65 2.88
N LEU A 165 11.71 11.72 3.14
CA LEU A 165 12.67 10.80 2.53
C LEU A 165 12.40 9.34 2.94
N ALA A 166 12.07 9.08 4.21
CA ALA A 166 11.70 7.75 4.68
C ALA A 166 10.42 7.23 4.01
N ALA A 167 9.39 8.08 3.86
CA ALA A 167 8.15 7.74 3.19
C ALA A 167 8.37 7.39 1.71
N VAL A 168 9.15 8.20 0.98
CA VAL A 168 9.50 7.93 -0.42
C VAL A 168 10.25 6.60 -0.55
N ARG A 169 11.21 6.32 0.33
CA ARG A 169 11.94 5.04 0.33
C ARG A 169 11.04 3.85 0.64
N HIS A 170 10.10 4.01 1.56
CA HIS A 170 9.10 2.98 1.86
C HIS A 170 8.22 2.69 0.65
N GLN A 171 7.73 3.72 -0.05
CA GLN A 171 6.96 3.54 -1.29
C GLN A 171 7.77 2.83 -2.38
N ILE A 172 9.05 3.17 -2.56
CA ILE A 172 9.92 2.46 -3.50
C ILE A 172 10.02 0.98 -3.13
N ALA A 173 10.29 0.66 -1.85
CA ALA A 173 10.39 -0.72 -1.39
C ALA A 173 9.08 -1.51 -1.59
N PHE A 174 7.94 -0.82 -1.53
CA PHE A 174 6.64 -1.42 -1.79
C PHE A 174 6.43 -1.71 -3.28
N VAL A 175 6.68 -0.73 -4.15
CA VAL A 175 6.27 -0.76 -5.56
C VAL A 175 7.29 -1.53 -6.42
N ALA A 176 8.57 -1.46 -6.07
CA ALA A 176 9.67 -2.07 -6.84
C ALA A 176 9.52 -3.58 -7.12
N PRO A 177 9.00 -4.42 -6.20
CA PRO A 177 8.73 -5.83 -6.47
C PRO A 177 7.81 -6.12 -7.66
N PHE A 178 7.07 -5.13 -8.14
CA PHE A 178 6.12 -5.25 -9.26
C PHE A 178 6.57 -4.51 -10.54
N ALA A 179 7.71 -3.80 -10.48
CA ALA A 179 8.26 -3.01 -11.57
C ALA A 179 9.01 -3.88 -12.60
N TYR A 180 8.30 -4.73 -13.34
CA TYR A 180 8.91 -5.59 -14.35
C TYR A 180 9.17 -4.82 -15.65
N GLU A 181 10.44 -4.66 -16.02
CA GLU A 181 10.84 -3.92 -17.21
C GLU A 181 11.27 -4.83 -18.37
N THR A 182 11.79 -6.00 -18.06
CA THR A 182 12.41 -6.91 -19.04
C THR A 182 11.60 -8.18 -19.23
N ALA A 183 11.68 -8.76 -20.43
CA ALA A 183 11.07 -10.06 -20.72
C ALA A 183 11.59 -11.17 -19.78
N ALA A 184 12.87 -11.11 -19.38
CA ALA A 184 13.46 -12.06 -18.45
C ALA A 184 12.81 -11.99 -17.05
N GLN A 185 12.57 -10.78 -16.53
CA GLN A 185 11.87 -10.59 -15.25
C GLN A 185 10.42 -11.10 -15.32
N LYS A 186 9.70 -10.74 -16.39
CA LYS A 186 8.32 -11.19 -16.60
C LYS A 186 8.23 -12.72 -16.65
N LYS A 187 9.12 -13.36 -17.41
CA LYS A 187 9.20 -14.83 -17.48
C LYS A 187 9.49 -15.43 -16.10
N ALA A 188 10.45 -14.90 -15.35
CA ALA A 188 10.79 -15.41 -14.02
C ALA A 188 9.62 -15.32 -13.02
N VAL A 189 8.73 -14.34 -13.17
CA VAL A 189 7.50 -14.23 -12.37
C VAL A 189 6.51 -15.32 -12.79
N LEU A 190 6.23 -15.46 -14.09
CA LEU A 190 5.29 -16.45 -14.61
C LEU A 190 5.72 -17.88 -14.27
N ASP A 191 7.02 -18.18 -14.37
CA ASP A 191 7.59 -19.50 -14.02
C ASP A 191 7.38 -19.87 -12.54
N ARG A 192 7.15 -18.89 -11.67
CA ARG A 192 6.91 -19.08 -10.23
C ARG A 192 5.44 -19.20 -9.86
N LEU A 193 4.54 -18.76 -10.73
CA LEU A 193 3.11 -18.82 -10.45
C LEU A 193 2.59 -20.25 -10.60
N ASP A 194 1.63 -20.60 -9.75
CA ASP A 194 0.96 -21.89 -9.82
C ASP A 194 0.20 -22.07 -11.16
N PRO A 195 0.39 -23.19 -11.89
CA PRO A 195 -0.23 -23.38 -13.20
C PRO A 195 -1.76 -23.39 -13.19
N ALA A 196 -2.39 -23.91 -12.14
CA ALA A 196 -3.85 -23.94 -12.05
C ALA A 196 -4.42 -22.53 -11.84
N THR A 197 -3.74 -21.74 -11.00
CA THR A 197 -4.02 -20.32 -10.81
C THR A 197 -3.87 -19.54 -12.13
N VAL A 198 -2.76 -19.76 -12.87
CA VAL A 198 -2.53 -19.10 -14.17
C VAL A 198 -3.61 -19.46 -15.18
N ALA A 199 -4.02 -20.73 -15.26
CA ALA A 199 -5.06 -21.17 -16.18
C ALA A 199 -6.38 -20.42 -15.93
N TRP A 200 -6.79 -20.27 -14.67
CA TRP A 200 -7.98 -19.49 -14.32
C TRP A 200 -7.81 -17.99 -14.67
N LEU A 201 -6.63 -17.41 -14.44
CA LEU A 201 -6.37 -16.00 -14.74
C LEU A 201 -6.43 -15.71 -16.25
N GLU A 202 -5.90 -16.60 -17.09
CA GLU A 202 -6.00 -16.47 -18.55
C GLU A 202 -7.45 -16.63 -19.04
N GLU A 203 -8.23 -17.53 -18.44
CA GLU A 203 -9.67 -17.68 -18.76
C GLU A 203 -10.45 -16.37 -18.48
N HIS A 204 -10.08 -15.63 -17.44
CA HIS A 204 -10.76 -14.41 -17.00
C HIS A 204 -10.04 -13.11 -17.42
N ARG A 205 -9.09 -13.21 -18.36
CA ARG A 205 -8.18 -12.11 -18.69
C ARG A 205 -8.86 -10.80 -19.03
N GLU A 206 -9.88 -10.83 -19.89
CA GLU A 206 -10.57 -9.61 -20.31
C GLU A 206 -11.22 -8.87 -19.14
N GLU A 207 -11.78 -9.61 -18.19
CA GLU A 207 -12.46 -9.03 -17.02
C GLU A 207 -11.47 -8.43 -16.04
N ILE A 208 -10.34 -9.12 -15.83
CA ILE A 208 -9.23 -8.64 -15.02
C ILE A 208 -8.66 -7.36 -15.61
N GLU A 209 -8.37 -7.32 -16.91
CA GLU A 209 -7.82 -6.15 -17.60
C GLU A 209 -8.75 -4.94 -17.51
N ARG A 210 -10.08 -5.13 -17.57
CA ARG A 210 -11.05 -4.04 -17.36
C ARG A 210 -11.00 -3.47 -15.95
N CYS A 211 -10.59 -4.27 -14.97
CA CYS A 211 -10.52 -3.90 -13.57
C CYS A 211 -9.10 -3.54 -13.10
N ASP A 212 -8.16 -3.31 -14.00
CA ASP A 212 -6.81 -2.81 -13.68
C ASP A 212 -6.89 -1.35 -13.24
N PHE A 213 -6.44 -1.07 -12.01
CA PHE A 213 -6.36 0.30 -11.48
C PHE A 213 -4.94 0.86 -11.56
N GLY A 214 -4.04 0.18 -12.27
CA GLY A 214 -2.68 0.64 -12.49
C GLY A 214 -1.88 0.57 -11.18
N VAL A 215 -1.21 1.67 -10.84
CA VAL A 215 -0.31 1.71 -9.70
C VAL A 215 -1.02 1.62 -8.34
N PHE A 216 -2.34 1.85 -8.28
CA PHE A 216 -3.10 1.74 -7.03
C PHE A 216 -3.20 0.29 -6.50
N ASP A 217 -2.98 -0.70 -7.37
CA ASP A 217 -2.98 -2.11 -6.99
C ASP A 217 -1.69 -2.54 -6.29
N THR A 218 -0.64 -1.73 -6.43
CA THR A 218 0.74 -2.04 -6.05
C THR A 218 1.41 -0.88 -5.32
N ALA A 219 0.68 0.18 -4.97
CA ALA A 219 1.19 1.31 -4.19
C ALA A 219 0.16 1.68 -3.12
N PRO A 220 0.28 1.21 -1.88
CA PRO A 220 -0.45 1.79 -0.79
C PRO A 220 0.12 3.17 -0.49
N PRO A 221 -0.68 4.02 0.13
CA PRO A 221 -0.14 5.19 0.79
C PRO A 221 0.93 4.80 1.83
N PRO A 222 1.97 5.61 2.01
CA PRO A 222 2.87 5.45 3.14
C PRO A 222 2.12 5.85 4.41
N ARG A 223 2.02 4.94 5.37
CA ARG A 223 1.39 5.25 6.67
C ARG A 223 2.19 6.34 7.38
N ASP A 224 1.51 7.43 7.74
CA ASP A 224 2.13 8.51 8.51
C ASP A 224 2.08 8.21 10.03
N LYS A 225 3.24 8.41 10.68
CA LYS A 225 3.54 8.66 12.09
C LYS A 225 2.78 7.86 13.17
N GLY A 226 3.57 7.13 13.97
CA GLY A 226 3.23 6.90 15.39
C GLY A 226 2.85 8.23 16.08
N PRO A 227 2.04 8.18 17.15
CA PRO A 227 1.24 9.31 17.61
C PRO A 227 2.09 10.57 17.80
N ALA A 228 1.55 11.70 17.32
CA ALA A 228 2.05 13.02 17.63
C ALA A 228 2.22 13.11 19.16
N ARG A 229 3.46 13.30 19.61
CA ARG A 229 3.75 13.57 21.02
C ARG A 229 2.82 14.68 21.47
N GLY A 230 2.12 14.42 22.58
CA GLY A 230 1.13 15.31 23.15
C GLY A 230 1.63 16.74 23.16
N ARG A 231 0.74 17.67 22.81
CA ARG A 231 0.88 19.04 23.27
C ARG A 231 1.01 18.95 24.79
N GLU A 232 2.19 19.27 25.31
CA GLU A 232 2.34 19.57 26.72
C GLU A 232 1.41 20.75 27.01
N GLU A 233 0.31 20.49 27.71
CA GLU A 233 -0.40 21.55 28.40
C GLU A 233 0.61 22.20 29.37
N PRO A 234 0.72 23.54 29.40
CA PRO A 234 1.59 24.18 30.37
C PRO A 234 1.09 23.84 31.78
N ALA A 235 1.99 23.33 32.61
CA ALA A 235 1.71 23.00 34.00
C ALA A 235 1.06 24.21 34.71
N PRO A 236 0.07 24.01 35.60
CA PRO A 236 -0.53 25.10 36.34
C PRO A 236 0.54 25.79 37.20
N ALA A 237 0.64 27.11 37.03
CA ALA A 237 1.49 27.95 37.86
C ALA A 237 1.09 27.77 39.32
N SER A 238 2.09 27.43 40.15
CA SER A 238 1.99 27.50 41.62
C SER A 238 2.44 28.87 42.09
#